data_AF-A0A1G0LIQ8-F1
#
_entry.id   AF-A0A1G0LIQ8-F1
#
_cell.length_a   1.000
_cell.length_b   1.000
_cell.length_c   1.000
_cell.angle_alpha   90.00
_cell.angle_beta   90.00
_cell.angle_gamma   90.00
#
_symmetry.space_group_name_H-M   'P 1'
#
loop_
_entity.id
_entity.type
_entity.pdbx_description
1 polymer ?
#
loop_
_entity_poly.entity_id
_entity_poly.type
_entity_poly.pdbx_seq_one_letter_code
_entity_poly.pdbx_strand_id
1 'polypeptide(L)'
;MFAGKAPEGVSGPVGIYQLTGEVAKQGWLPLLELVAILSVNLGVFNVLPVPALDGGRMLFIWLEWATKRRIKPEIEQRINSWGIAFLLGVMVLISFQDVIRLGVIQRLLGE
;
A
#
# COMPACT_ATOMS: atom_id res chain seq x y z
N MET A 1 -20.42 -1.84 -16.63
CA MET A 1 -20.75 -1.15 -15.36
C MET A 1 -19.89 -1.65 -14.20
N PHE A 2 -18.57 -1.77 -14.39
CA PHE A 2 -17.60 -2.14 -13.34
C PHE A 2 -16.35 -1.23 -13.34
N ALA A 3 -16.47 -0.01 -13.88
CA ALA A 3 -15.47 1.02 -13.66
C ALA A 3 -15.79 1.68 -12.31
N GLY A 4 -15.47 0.98 -11.22
CA GLY A 4 -15.50 1.57 -9.89
C GLY A 4 -14.51 2.73 -9.88
N LYS A 5 -15.00 3.97 -9.95
CA LYS A 5 -14.18 5.13 -9.57
C LYS A 5 -13.65 4.84 -8.18
N ALA A 6 -12.33 4.67 -8.04
CA ALA A 6 -11.74 4.61 -6.70
C ALA A 6 -12.26 5.80 -5.89
N PRO A 7 -12.61 5.60 -4.60
CA PRO A 7 -13.15 6.65 -3.76
C PRO A 7 -12.31 7.92 -3.87
N GLU A 8 -12.97 9.07 -3.93
CA GLU A 8 -12.31 10.37 -3.85
C GLU A 8 -11.50 10.39 -2.55
N GLY A 9 -10.16 10.43 -2.67
CA GLY A 9 -9.23 10.33 -1.55
C GLY A 9 -8.25 9.14 -1.59
N VAL A 10 -8.46 8.14 -2.46
CA VAL A 10 -7.46 7.06 -2.65
C VAL A 10 -6.50 7.45 -3.77
N SER A 11 -5.36 8.02 -3.38
CA SER A 11 -4.19 8.21 -4.24
C SER A 11 -3.30 6.98 -4.14
N GLY A 12 -2.95 6.39 -5.27
CA GLY A 12 -1.94 5.35 -5.32
C GLY A 12 -0.51 5.90 -5.27
N PRO A 13 0.49 5.02 -5.47
CA PRO A 13 1.91 5.38 -5.44
C PRO A 13 2.28 6.53 -6.39
N VAL A 14 1.65 6.59 -7.57
CA VAL A 14 1.92 7.63 -8.57
C VAL A 14 1.34 8.98 -8.11
N GLY A 15 0.15 8.98 -7.52
CA GLY A 15 -0.42 10.18 -6.90
C GLY A 15 0.40 10.67 -5.71
N ILE A 16 0.89 9.76 -4.87
CA ILE A 16 1.79 10.10 -3.74
C ILE A 16 3.07 10.74 -4.26
N TYR A 17 3.68 10.19 -5.33
CA TYR A 17 4.89 10.78 -5.93
C TYR A 17 4.67 12.23 -6.38
N GLN A 18 3.55 12.52 -7.04
CA GLN A 18 3.23 13.89 -7.47
C GLN A 18 3.03 14.83 -6.27
N LEU A 19 2.26 14.39 -5.27
CA LEU A 19 2.04 15.13 -4.03
C LEU A 19 3.37 15.43 -3.33
N THR A 20 4.26 14.43 -3.23
CA THR A 20 5.60 14.63 -2.65
C THR A 20 6.40 15.67 -3.42
N GLY A 21 6.33 15.68 -4.76
CA GLY A 21 6.99 16.69 -5.58
C GLY A 21 6.43 18.11 -5.39
N GLU A 22 5.13 18.24 -5.16
CA GLU A 22 4.48 19.53 -4.85
C GLU A 22 4.85 20.03 -3.45
N VAL A 23 4.80 19.16 -2.45
CA VAL A 23 5.14 19.48 -1.06
C VAL A 23 6.63 19.77 -0.91
N ALA A 24 7.51 19.05 -1.61
CA ALA A 24 8.95 19.29 -1.57
C ALA A 24 9.34 20.69 -2.06
N LYS A 25 8.58 21.27 -3.01
CA LYS A 25 8.78 22.66 -3.47
C LYS A 25 8.44 23.70 -2.41
N GLN A 26 7.63 23.35 -1.40
CA GLN A 26 7.25 24.22 -0.29
C GLN A 26 8.31 24.24 0.83
N GLY A 27 9.31 23.37 0.76
CA GLY A 27 10.42 23.29 1.69
C GLY A 27 10.49 21.97 2.45
N TRP A 28 11.50 21.83 3.31
CA TRP A 28 11.78 20.59 4.03
C TRP A 28 10.80 20.31 5.19
N LEU A 29 10.25 21.36 5.82
CA LEU A 29 9.36 21.22 6.96
C LEU A 29 7.98 20.62 6.56
N PRO A 30 7.29 21.11 5.51
CA PRO A 30 6.09 20.45 4.99
C PRO A 30 6.34 19.03 4.48
N LEU A 31 7.53 18.77 3.92
CA LEU A 31 7.90 17.44 3.48
C LEU A 31 8.03 16.45 4.66
N LEU A 32 8.60 16.89 5.77
CA LEU A 32 8.64 16.08 7.00
C LEU A 32 7.24 15.79 7.54
N GLU A 33 6.32 16.76 7.50
CA GLU A 33 4.92 16.55 7.90
C GLU A 33 4.24 15.49 7.01
N LEU A 34 4.42 15.58 5.68
CA LEU A 34 3.92 14.58 4.75
C LEU A 34 4.48 13.19 5.06
N VAL A 35 5.79 13.08 5.27
CA VAL A 35 6.45 11.81 5.63
C VAL A 35 5.91 11.29 6.96
N ALA A 36 5.71 12.14 7.96
CA ALA A 36 5.15 11.73 9.25
C ALA A 36 3.74 11.14 9.08
N ILE A 37 2.85 11.81 8.33
CA ILE A 37 1.48 11.34 8.07
C ILE A 37 1.50 10.00 7.32
N LEU A 38 2.31 9.89 6.25
CA LEU A 38 2.45 8.65 5.49
C LEU A 38 2.99 7.51 6.36
N SER A 39 3.96 7.80 7.24
CA SER A 39 4.57 6.80 8.13
C SER A 39 3.59 6.30 9.18
N VAL A 40 2.80 7.19 9.78
CA VAL A 40 1.73 6.80 10.71
C VAL A 40 0.71 5.91 10.01
N ASN A 41 0.28 6.28 8.81
CA ASN A 41 -0.65 5.46 8.02
C ASN A 41 -0.05 4.08 7.72
N LEU A 42 1.19 4.01 7.22
CA LEU A 42 1.88 2.74 6.97
C LEU A 42 2.01 1.90 8.24
N GLY A 43 2.32 2.52 9.38
CA GLY A 43 2.38 1.85 10.68
C GLY A 43 1.03 1.24 11.07
N VAL A 44 -0.07 1.99 10.93
CA VAL A 44 -1.43 1.50 11.19
C VAL A 44 -1.78 0.34 10.25
N PHE A 45 -1.50 0.46 8.95
CA PHE A 45 -1.73 -0.61 7.98
C PHE A 45 -0.91 -1.87 8.30
N ASN A 46 0.36 -1.72 8.69
CA ASN A 46 1.23 -2.85 9.00
C ASN A 46 0.78 -3.65 10.23
N VAL A 47 0.02 -3.07 11.16
CA VAL A 47 -0.52 -3.79 12.33
C VAL A 47 -1.75 -4.64 11.97
N LEU A 48 -2.38 -4.41 10.82
CA LEU A 48 -3.54 -5.18 10.40
C LEU A 48 -3.19 -6.66 10.21
N PRO A 49 -4.13 -7.58 10.51
CA PRO A 49 -3.93 -9.04 10.38
C PRO A 49 -4.02 -9.49 8.91
N VAL A 50 -3.27 -8.84 8.02
CA VAL A 50 -3.23 -9.12 6.58
C VAL A 50 -1.94 -9.88 6.28
N PRO A 51 -1.99 -11.03 5.58
CA PRO A 51 -0.81 -11.72 5.08
C PRO A 51 0.12 -10.79 4.30
N ALA A 52 1.43 -10.99 4.41
CA ALA A 52 2.51 -10.12 3.91
C ALA A 52 2.79 -8.83 4.71
N LEU A 53 1.92 -8.45 5.65
CA LEU A 53 2.19 -7.36 6.61
C LEU A 53 2.69 -7.93 7.95
N ASP A 54 3.35 -7.08 8.74
CA ASP A 54 3.90 -7.45 10.05
C ASP A 54 2.82 -7.99 11.00
N GLY A 55 1.63 -7.39 10.99
CA GLY A 55 0.45 -7.79 11.76
C GLY A 55 -0.10 -9.16 11.37
N GLY A 56 0.09 -9.58 10.12
CA GLY A 56 -0.20 -10.94 9.67
C GLY A 56 0.72 -11.97 10.35
N ARG A 57 2.03 -11.67 10.45
CA ARG A 57 2.99 -12.51 11.20
C ARG A 57 2.66 -12.54 12.68
N MET A 58 2.30 -11.39 13.26
CA MET A 58 1.84 -11.33 14.65
C MET A 58 0.63 -12.23 14.86
N LEU A 59 -0.38 -12.19 13.98
CA LEU A 59 -1.56 -13.06 14.07
C LEU A 59 -1.18 -14.54 14.08
N PHE A 60 -0.26 -14.98 13.22
CA PHE A 60 0.20 -16.37 13.23
C PHE A 60 0.85 -16.76 14.56
N ILE A 61 1.69 -15.89 15.13
CA ILE A 61 2.30 -16.12 16.45
C ILE A 61 1.22 -16.20 17.54
N TRP A 62 0.25 -15.29 17.55
CA TRP A 62 -0.87 -15.31 18.49
C TRP A 62 -1.68 -16.61 18.36
N LEU A 63 -1.91 -17.08 17.13
CA LEU A 63 -2.63 -18.31 16.86
C LEU A 63 -1.84 -19.54 17.33
N GLU A 64 -0.52 -19.60 17.09
CA GLU A 64 0.35 -20.67 17.60
C GLU A 64 0.34 -20.71 19.13
N TRP A 65 0.41 -19.54 19.77
CA TRP A 65 0.36 -19.42 21.22
C TRP A 65 -0.97 -19.91 21.80
N ALA A 66 -2.10 -19.49 21.20
CA ALA A 66 -3.44 -19.88 21.63
C ALA A 66 -3.73 -21.37 21.38
N THR A 67 -3.35 -21.89 20.22
CA THR A 67 -3.61 -23.29 19.84
C THR A 67 -2.58 -24.28 20.37
N LYS A 68 -1.44 -23.78 20.88
CA LYS A 68 -0.26 -24.57 21.27
C LYS A 68 0.26 -25.51 20.17
N ARG A 69 -0.08 -25.22 18.91
CA ARG A 69 0.32 -25.98 17.73
C ARG A 69 1.12 -25.07 16.80
N ARG A 70 2.30 -25.54 16.40
CA ARG A 70 3.11 -24.85 15.39
C ARG A 70 2.39 -24.91 14.04
N ILE A 71 2.27 -23.76 13.39
CA ILE A 71 1.84 -23.69 12.00
C ILE A 71 3.01 -24.19 11.16
N LYS A 72 2.72 -25.00 10.13
CA LYS A 72 3.78 -25.46 9.24
C LYS A 72 4.38 -24.25 8.49
N PRO A 73 5.71 -24.09 8.44
CA PRO A 73 6.36 -22.98 7.73
C PRO A 73 5.92 -22.88 6.27
N GLU A 74 5.65 -24.01 5.62
CA GLU A 74 5.15 -24.10 4.24
C GLU A 74 3.78 -23.41 4.05
N ILE A 75 2.89 -23.55 5.03
CA ILE A 75 1.55 -22.94 5.00
C ILE A 75 1.68 -21.43 5.17
N GLU A 76 2.49 -21.01 6.13
CA GLU A 76 2.73 -19.59 6.38
C GLU A 76 3.39 -18.91 5.18
N GLN A 77 4.41 -19.53 4.59
CA GLN A 77 5.06 -19.05 3.37
C GLN A 77 4.06 -18.91 2.24
N ARG A 78 3.22 -19.93 2.01
CA ARG A 78 2.22 -19.90 0.94
C ARG A 78 1.20 -18.77 1.16
N ILE A 79 0.70 -18.60 2.37
CA ILE A 79 -0.25 -17.52 2.71
C ILE A 79 0.41 -16.15 2.52
N ASN A 80 1.65 -15.96 2.99
CA ASN A 80 2.38 -14.70 2.79
C ASN A 80 2.67 -14.43 1.31
N SER A 81 3.06 -15.43 0.53
CA SER A 81 3.29 -15.26 -0.92
C SER A 81 2.02 -14.82 -1.64
N TRP A 82 0.86 -15.41 -1.32
CA TRP A 82 -0.43 -14.95 -1.85
C TRP A 82 -0.77 -13.53 -1.39
N GLY A 83 -0.47 -13.20 -0.12
CA GLY A 83 -0.61 -11.84 0.40
C GLY A 83 0.21 -10.82 -0.39
N ILE A 84 1.50 -11.10 -0.63
CA ILE A 84 2.38 -10.23 -1.42
C ILE A 84 1.85 -10.09 -2.85
N ALA A 85 1.50 -11.20 -3.49
CA ALA A 85 0.97 -11.18 -4.85
C ALA A 85 -0.32 -10.34 -4.96
N PHE A 86 -1.21 -10.47 -3.96
CA PHE A 86 -2.43 -9.67 -3.88
C PHE A 86 -2.14 -8.18 -3.68
N LEU A 87 -1.28 -7.83 -2.71
CA LEU A 87 -0.90 -6.44 -2.44
C LEU A 87 -0.23 -5.78 -3.66
N LEU A 88 0.69 -6.48 -4.32
CA LEU A 88 1.31 -6.01 -5.56
C LEU A 88 0.28 -5.87 -6.69
N GLY A 89 -0.67 -6.80 -6.82
CA GLY A 89 -1.76 -6.70 -7.78
C GLY A 89 -2.63 -5.46 -7.56
N VAL A 90 -3.00 -5.18 -6.30
CA VAL A 90 -3.73 -3.97 -5.91
C VAL A 90 -2.90 -2.72 -6.18
N MET A 91 -1.61 -2.74 -5.85
CA MET A 91 -0.69 -1.62 -6.11
C MET A 91 -0.64 -1.27 -7.60
N VAL A 92 -0.52 -2.28 -8.47
CA VAL A 92 -0.53 -2.08 -9.93
C VAL A 92 -1.87 -1.52 -10.40
N LEU A 93 -2.99 -2.05 -9.91
CA LEU A 93 -4.33 -1.59 -10.29
C LEU A 93 -4.53 -0.11 -9.94
N ILE A 94 -4.24 0.29 -8.70
CA ILE A 94 -4.39 1.67 -8.25
C ILE A 94 -3.38 2.59 -8.97
N SER A 95 -2.15 2.13 -9.19
CA SER A 95 -1.16 2.91 -9.95
C SER A 95 -1.60 3.15 -11.40
N PHE A 96 -2.17 2.14 -12.06
CA PHE A 96 -2.71 2.29 -13.41
C PHE A 96 -3.85 3.31 -13.44
N GLN A 97 -4.73 3.28 -12.43
CA GLN A 97 -5.79 4.26 -12.29
C GLN A 97 -5.26 5.68 -12.05
N ASP A 98 -4.22 5.84 -11.25
CA ASP A 98 -3.55 7.14 -11.04
C ASP A 98 -2.98 7.68 -12.35
N VAL A 99 -2.30 6.85 -13.14
CA VAL A 99 -1.70 7.25 -14.42
C VAL A 99 -2.77 7.79 -15.38
N ILE A 100 -3.94 7.13 -15.46
CA ILE A 100 -5.07 7.60 -16.26
C ILE A 100 -5.64 8.90 -15.70
N ARG A 101 -5.89 8.96 -14.39
CA ARG A 101 -6.52 10.11 -13.73
C ARG A 101 -5.68 11.37 -13.82
N LEU A 102 -4.36 11.24 -13.66
CA LEU A 102 -3.41 12.34 -13.62
C LEU A 102 -2.94 12.76 -15.02
N GLY A 103 -3.42 12.07 -16.07
CA GLY A 103 -3.09 12.38 -17.45
C GLY A 103 -1.60 12.27 -17.76
N VAL A 104 -0.87 11.43 -17.01
CA VAL A 104 0.59 11.26 -17.16
C VAL A 104 0.92 10.82 -18.58
N ILE A 105 0.11 9.94 -19.15
CA ILE A 105 0.27 9.46 -20.53
C ILE A 105 0.16 10.62 -21.53
N GLN A 106 -0.78 11.55 -21.34
CA GLN A 106 -0.96 12.70 -22.25
C GLN A 106 0.23 13.65 -22.17
N ARG A 107 0.70 13.96 -20.95
CA ARG A 107 1.90 14.79 -20.73
C ARG A 107 3.18 14.21 -21.34
N LEU A 108 3.29 12.88 -21.40
CA LEU A 108 4.44 12.19 -22.01
C LEU A 108 4.36 12.13 -23.54
N LEU A 109 3.16 12.17 -24.10
CA LEU A 109 2.93 12.12 -25.55
C LEU A 109 2.98 13.51 -26.23
N GLY A 110 3.20 14.59 -25.47
CA GLY A 110 3.50 15.90 -26.03
C GLY A 110 2.30 16.73 -26.49
N GLU A 111 1.11 16.46 -25.95
CA GLU A 111 -0.07 17.33 -26.05
C GLU A 111 -0.30 18.08 -24.73
#